data_AF-A0A533Y6R2-F1
#
_entry.id   AF-A0A533Y6R2-F1
#
_cell.length_a   1.000
_cell.length_b   1.000
_cell.length_c   1.000
_cell.angle_alpha   90.00
_cell.angle_beta   90.00
_cell.angle_gamma   90.00
#
_symmetry.space_group_name_H-M   'P 1'
#
loop_
_entity.id
_entity.type
_entity.pdbx_description
1 polymer ?
#
loop_
_entity_poly.entity_id
_entity_poly.type
_entity_poly.pdbx_seq_one_letter_code
_entity_poly.pdbx_strand_id
1 'polypeptide(L)' 'MAASNALVQPLNYYSDPRLRKELFERDKWKCQYCGEKVTEKNATSDHRVPQAKNGTDLPENLATCCFVCNS' A
#
# COMPACT_ATOMS: atom_id res chain seq x y z
N MET A 1 -0.60 37.19 -6.82
CA MET A 1 0.19 36.02 -6.38
C MET A 1 -0.78 34.90 -6.07
N ALA A 2 -1.10 34.06 -7.06
CA ALA A 2 -2.04 32.95 -6.86
C ALA A 2 -1.25 31.77 -6.30
N ALA A 3 -1.41 31.50 -5.01
CA ALA A 3 -1.04 30.20 -4.46
C ALA A 3 -1.95 29.17 -5.12
N SER A 4 -1.35 28.31 -5.94
CA SER A 4 -1.98 27.16 -6.56
C SER A 4 -2.70 26.35 -5.49
N ASN A 5 -4.03 26.44 -5.47
CA ASN A 5 -4.88 25.57 -4.66
C ASN A 5 -4.96 24.20 -5.37
N ALA A 6 -3.82 23.51 -5.42
CA ALA A 6 -3.81 22.10 -5.74
C ALA A 6 -4.46 21.42 -4.55
N LEU A 7 -5.74 21.06 -4.69
CA LEU A 7 -6.40 20.14 -3.78
C LEU A 7 -5.45 18.97 -3.57
N VAL A 8 -4.87 18.83 -2.37
CA VAL A 8 -4.01 17.70 -2.02
C VAL A 8 -4.94 16.50 -2.00
N GLN A 9 -5.13 15.90 -3.17
CA GLN A 9 -5.78 14.61 -3.30
C GLN A 9 -4.99 13.65 -2.40
N PRO A 10 -5.65 12.92 -1.50
CA PRO A 10 -4.94 11.99 -0.63
C PRO A 10 -4.19 11.00 -1.53
N LEU A 11 -2.89 10.84 -1.25
CA LEU A 11 -2.03 9.89 -1.95
C LEU A 11 -2.69 8.50 -1.95
N ASN A 12 -2.79 7.85 -3.11
CA ASN A 12 -3.36 6.51 -3.23
C ASN A 12 -2.25 5.46 -3.33
N TYR A 13 -1.86 4.88 -2.19
CA TYR A 13 -0.85 3.83 -2.13
C TYR A 13 -1.37 2.46 -2.58
N TYR A 14 -2.67 2.32 -2.84
CA TYR A 14 -3.25 1.06 -3.29
C TYR A 14 -3.14 0.86 -4.80
N SER A 15 -3.39 1.91 -5.60
CA SER A 15 -3.41 1.83 -7.06
C SER A 15 -2.22 2.48 -7.77
N ASP A 16 -1.55 3.47 -7.18
CA ASP A 16 -0.39 4.12 -7.82
C ASP A 16 0.84 3.19 -7.76
N PRO A 17 1.40 2.75 -8.90
CA PRO A 17 2.56 1.84 -8.90
C PRO A 17 3.80 2.39 -8.20
N ARG A 18 4.02 3.71 -8.23
CA ARG A 18 5.17 4.34 -7.57
C ARG A 18 5.02 4.27 -6.06
N LEU A 19 3.85 4.65 -5.56
CA LEU A 19 3.55 4.62 -4.12
C LEU A 19 3.47 3.18 -3.58
N ARG A 20 2.94 2.23 -4.36
CA ARG A 20 3.00 0.80 -4.00
C ARG A 20 4.44 0.31 -3.84
N LYS A 21 5.34 0.72 -4.73
CA LYS A 21 6.76 0.37 -4.62
C LYS A 21 7.37 0.94 -3.33
N GLU A 22 7.06 2.19 -2.99
CA GLU A 22 7.48 2.79 -1.72
C GLU A 22 6.95 2.00 -0.51
N LEU A 23 5.71 1.52 -0.55
CA LEU A 23 5.14 0.63 0.47
C LEU A 23 5.93 -0.68 0.61
N PHE A 24 6.27 -1.31 -0.52
CA PHE A 24 7.05 -2.56 -0.53
C PHE A 24 8.48 -2.36 -0.02
N GLU A 25 9.10 -1.22 -0.34
CA GLU A 25 10.42 -0.83 0.16
C GLU A 25 10.40 -0.56 1.66
N ARG A 26 9.39 0.15 2.18
CA ARG A 26 9.16 0.36 3.62
C ARG A 26 9.13 -0.97 4.38
N ASP A 27 8.42 -1.94 3.82
CA ASP A 27 8.23 -3.27 4.40
C ASP A 27 9.40 -4.22 4.11
N LYS A 28 10.50 -3.71 3.54
CA LYS A 28 11.72 -4.44 3.19
C LYS A 28 11.46 -5.66 2.31
N TRP A 29 10.47 -5.55 1.41
CA TRP A 29 10.05 -6.64 0.53
C TRP A 29 9.72 -7.93 1.30
N LYS A 30 9.05 -7.79 2.46
CA LYS A 30 8.58 -8.92 3.26
C LYS A 30 7.08 -8.83 3.51
N CYS A 31 6.41 -9.97 3.38
CA CYS A 31 5.03 -10.13 3.82
C CYS A 31 4.92 -9.77 5.30
N GLN A 32 4.04 -8.83 5.63
CA GLN A 32 3.84 -8.36 7.00
C GLN A 32 3.08 -9.36 7.88
N TYR A 33 2.52 -10.41 7.28
CA TYR A 33 1.80 -11.46 8.00
C TYR A 33 2.70 -12.68 8.29
N CYS A 34 3.35 -13.26 7.27
CA CYS A 34 4.17 -14.46 7.45
C CYS A 34 5.68 -14.20 7.50
N GLY A 35 6.15 -13.00 7.16
CA GLY A 35 7.57 -12.64 7.15
C GLY A 35 8.36 -13.11 5.92
N GLU A 36 7.74 -13.88 5.02
CA GLU A 36 8.37 -14.37 3.79
C GLU A 36 8.77 -13.23 2.86
N LYS A 37 9.87 -13.43 2.13
CA LYS A 37 10.32 -12.46 1.13
C LYS A 37 9.37 -12.46 -0.06
N VAL A 38 9.04 -11.26 -0.53
CA VAL A 38 8.31 -11.02 -1.78
C VAL A 38 9.20 -10.28 -2.77
N THR A 39 8.75 -10.21 -4.01
CA THR A 39 9.42 -9.62 -5.16
C THR A 39 8.41 -8.75 -5.91
N GLU A 40 8.87 -7.93 -6.86
CA GLU A 40 7.98 -7.14 -7.73
C GLU A 40 6.91 -8.01 -8.44
N LYS A 41 7.16 -9.30 -8.63
CA LYS A 41 6.23 -10.22 -9.31
C LYS A 41 5.15 -10.81 -8.40
N ASN A 42 5.38 -10.88 -7.09
CA ASN A 42 4.47 -11.56 -6.16
C ASN A 42 4.10 -10.78 -4.90
N ALA A 43 4.56 -9.53 -4.79
CA ALA A 43 4.12 -8.62 -3.74
C ALA A 43 2.71 -8.09 -4.05
N THR A 44 1.83 -8.20 -3.07
CA THR A 44 0.53 -7.54 -3.04
C THR A 44 0.47 -6.54 -1.89
N SER A 45 -0.55 -5.68 -1.89
CA SER A 45 -0.87 -4.80 -0.77
C SER A 45 -2.23 -5.20 -0.24
N ASP A 46 -2.34 -5.40 1.07
CA ASP A 46 -3.59 -5.74 1.75
C ASP A 46 -4.05 -4.58 2.66
N HIS A 47 -5.37 -4.40 2.76
CA HIS A 47 -5.99 -3.39 3.62
C HIS A 47 -6.27 -3.98 5.00
N ARG A 48 -5.61 -3.46 6.04
CA ARG A 48 -5.83 -3.87 7.44
C ARG A 48 -7.26 -3.59 7.89
N VAL A 49 -7.78 -2.40 7.56
CA VAL A 49 -9.20 -2.07 7.66
C VAL A 49 -9.80 -2.19 6.25
N PRO A 50 -10.79 -3.06 6.03
CA PRO A 50 -11.42 -3.22 4.71
C PRO A 50 -12.03 -1.93 4.18
N GLN A 51 -11.98 -1.73 2.86
CA GLN A 51 -12.59 -0.58 2.19
C GLN A 51 -14.09 -0.45 2.49
N ALA A 52 -14.82 -1.57 2.61
CA ALA A 52 -16.23 -1.59 3.01
C ALA A 52 -16.51 -1.01 4.41
N LYS A 53 -15.47 -0.90 5.25
CA LYS A 53 -15.50 -0.26 6.58
C LYS A 53 -14.78 1.09 6.58
N ASN A 54 -14.68 1.75 5.42
CA ASN A 54 -13.99 3.02 5.23
C ASN A 54 -12.48 2.97 5.53
N GLY A 55 -11.84 1.82 5.28
CA GLY A 55 -10.38 1.73 5.28
C GLY A 55 -9.77 2.61 4.20
N THR A 56 -8.68 3.30 4.53
CA THR A 56 -7.99 4.24 3.63
C THR A 56 -7.00 3.51 2.72
N ASP A 57 -6.68 4.14 1.59
CA ASP A 57 -5.58 3.73 0.70
C ASP A 57 -4.23 4.36 1.09
N LEU A 58 -4.08 4.74 2.38
CA LEU A 58 -2.86 5.33 2.92
C LEU A 58 -1.92 4.25 3.46
N PRO A 59 -0.61 4.52 3.57
CA PRO A 59 0.38 3.53 3.99
C PRO A 59 0.07 2.91 5.35
N GLU A 60 -0.54 3.66 6.27
CA GLU A 60 -0.80 3.19 7.64
C GLU A 60 -1.85 2.06 7.65
N ASN A 61 -2.74 2.03 6.65
CA ASN A 61 -3.76 1.01 6.50
C ASN A 61 -3.35 -0.12 5.53
N LEU A 62 -2.26 0.05 4.79
CA LEU A 62 -1.78 -0.94 3.81
C LEU A 62 -0.58 -1.73 4.33
N ALA A 63 -0.60 -3.03 4.06
CA ALA A 63 0.49 -3.95 4.40
C ALA A 63 1.00 -4.69 3.16
N THR A 64 2.31 -4.78 2.99
CA THR A 64 2.89 -5.69 1.99
C THR A 64 2.54 -7.13 2.34
N CYS A 65 2.02 -7.87 1.38
CA CYS A 65 1.57 -9.24 1.58
C CYS A 65 2.03 -10.14 0.43
N CYS A 66 2.21 -11.44 0.70
CA CYS A 66 2.36 -12.43 -0.37
C CYS A 66 0.98 -12.90 -0.84
N PHE A 67 0.89 -13.47 -2.05
CA PHE A 67 -0.37 -14.03 -2.55
C PHE A 67 -1.03 -15.02 -1.59
N VAL A 68 -0.24 -15.89 -0.96
CA VAL A 68 -0.76 -16.94 -0.03
C VAL A 68 -1.46 -16.34 1.18
N CYS A 69 -0.90 -15.27 1.78
CA CYS A 69 -1.53 -14.60 2.91
C CYS A 69 -2.64 -13.64 2.47
N ASN A 70 -2.61 -13.19 1.21
CA ASN A 70 -3.64 -12.35 0.60
C ASN A 70 -4.67 -13.20 -0.17
N SER A 71 -5.13 -14.29 0.44
CA SER A 71 -6.09 -15.26 -0.10
C SER A 71 -7.22 -15.52 0.89
#